data_AF-A0A1G0WFW7-F1
#
_entry.id   AF-A0A1G0WFW7-F1
#
_cell.length_a   1.000
_cell.length_b   1.000
_cell.length_c   1.000
_cell.angle_alpha   90.00
_cell.angle_beta   90.00
_cell.angle_gamma   90.00
#
_symmetry.space_group_name_H-M   'P 1'
#
loop_
_entity.id
_entity.type
_entity.pdbx_description
1 polymer ?
#
loop_
_entity_poly.entity_id
_entity_poly.type
_entity_poly.pdbx_seq_one_letter_code
_entity_poly.pdbx_strand_id
1 'polypeptide(L)'
;MEKVKPKIILAKESISDFIKENISKEFKIIQIRKTDEGWLGEFEMYEDSAFIKALGLPAKVKDRNVYEIKLTDEFEVVSYVLKKVNAEE
;
A
#
# COMPACT_ATOMS: atom_id res chain seq x y z
N MET A 1 -8.08 -33.44 -4.17
CA MET A 1 -7.50 -32.41 -5.06
C MET A 1 -7.41 -31.12 -4.27
N GLU A 2 -6.21 -30.67 -3.95
CA GLU A 2 -5.99 -29.39 -3.27
C GLU A 2 -6.33 -28.25 -4.23
N LYS A 3 -7.13 -27.27 -3.79
CA LYS A 3 -7.47 -26.12 -4.62
C LYS A 3 -6.25 -25.21 -4.69
N VAL A 4 -5.61 -25.15 -5.86
CA VAL A 4 -4.52 -24.19 -6.11
C VAL A 4 -5.07 -22.78 -5.95
N LYS A 5 -4.52 -22.04 -4.99
CA LYS A 5 -4.92 -20.67 -4.71
C LYS A 5 -4.47 -19.76 -5.87
N PRO A 6 -5.34 -18.91 -6.43
CA PRO A 6 -4.92 -17.99 -7.49
C PRO A 6 -3.78 -17.08 -7.02
N LYS A 7 -2.76 -16.90 -7.86
CA LYS A 7 -1.57 -16.09 -7.53
C LYS A 7 -1.89 -14.67 -7.09
N ILE A 8 -2.94 -14.05 -7.65
CA ILE A 8 -3.37 -12.70 -7.25
C ILE A 8 -3.83 -12.64 -5.78
N ILE A 9 -4.38 -13.73 -5.24
CA ILE A 9 -4.76 -13.80 -3.83
C ILE A 9 -3.51 -13.90 -2.95
N LEU A 10 -2.51 -14.67 -3.37
CA LEU A 10 -1.23 -14.75 -2.68
C LEU A 10 -0.53 -13.39 -2.63
N ALA A 11 -0.48 -12.68 -3.77
CA ALA A 11 0.04 -11.31 -3.81
C ALA A 11 -0.72 -10.37 -2.85
N LYS A 12 -2.05 -10.47 -2.81
CA LYS A 12 -2.88 -9.67 -1.90
C LYS A 12 -2.58 -9.95 -0.43
N GLU A 13 -2.37 -11.20 -0.08
CA GLU A 13 -2.04 -11.62 1.28
C GLU A 13 -0.66 -11.13 1.68
N SER A 14 0.38 -11.34 0.84
CA SER A 14 1.72 -10.81 1.09
C SER A 14 1.73 -9.29 1.28
N ILE A 15 0.99 -8.54 0.45
CA ILE A 15 0.82 -7.08 0.62
C ILE A 15 0.15 -6.79 1.97
N SER A 16 -0.94 -7.49 2.29
CA SER A 16 -1.70 -7.26 3.52
C SER A 16 -0.87 -7.53 4.77
N ASP A 17 -0.10 -8.61 4.78
CA ASP A 17 0.69 -9.03 5.92
C ASP A 17 1.86 -8.07 6.12
N PHE A 18 2.57 -7.71 5.05
CA PHE A 18 3.61 -6.68 5.11
C PHE A 18 3.12 -5.36 5.69
N ILE A 19 1.97 -4.85 5.21
CA ILE A 19 1.42 -3.57 5.69
C ILE A 19 1.02 -3.67 7.18
N LYS A 20 0.37 -4.77 7.58
CA LYS A 20 -0.05 -4.96 8.99
C LYS A 20 1.13 -5.07 9.95
N GLU A 21 2.20 -5.73 9.54
CA GLU A 21 3.36 -5.99 10.38
C GLU A 21 4.29 -4.78 10.49
N ASN A 22 4.40 -3.98 9.41
CA ASN A 22 5.43 -2.95 9.31
C ASN A 22 4.91 -1.51 9.28
N ILE A 23 3.63 -1.29 8.92
CA ILE A 23 3.13 0.06 8.60
C ILE A 23 1.88 0.41 9.40
N SER A 24 0.76 -0.27 9.16
CA SER A 24 -0.55 0.06 9.75
C SER A 24 -1.52 -1.11 9.70
N LYS A 25 -2.41 -1.17 10.70
CA LYS A 25 -3.55 -2.09 10.72
C LYS A 25 -4.74 -1.59 9.89
N GLU A 26 -4.79 -0.30 9.62
CA GLU A 26 -5.86 0.37 8.88
C GLU A 26 -5.35 0.78 7.50
N PHE A 27 -5.70 -0.01 6.49
CA PHE A 27 -5.38 0.23 5.09
C PHE A 27 -6.41 -0.44 4.19
N LYS A 28 -6.43 -0.06 2.92
CA LYS A 28 -7.25 -0.69 1.89
C LYS A 28 -6.45 -0.89 0.63
N ILE A 29 -6.35 -2.13 0.16
CA ILE A 29 -5.78 -2.44 -1.14
C ILE A 29 -6.80 -2.03 -2.22
N ILE A 30 -6.38 -1.18 -3.15
CA ILE A 30 -7.21 -0.61 -4.21
C ILE A 30 -7.02 -1.39 -5.52
N GLN A 31 -5.78 -1.78 -5.82
CA GLN A 31 -5.45 -2.46 -7.06
C GLN A 31 -4.32 -3.47 -6.85
N ILE A 32 -4.37 -4.58 -7.58
CA ILE A 32 -3.26 -5.51 -7.75
C ILE A 32 -3.20 -5.89 -9.22
N ARG A 33 -2.03 -5.81 -9.83
CA ARG A 33 -1.79 -6.26 -11.21
C ARG A 33 -0.46 -7.00 -11.33
N LYS A 34 -0.42 -8.00 -12.21
CA LYS A 34 0.84 -8.62 -12.64
C LYS A 34 1.57 -7.66 -13.59
N THR A 35 2.88 -7.65 -13.48
CA THR A 35 3.81 -6.92 -14.36
C THR A 35 4.92 -7.86 -14.80
N ASP A 36 5.73 -7.43 -15.75
CA ASP A 36 6.88 -8.20 -16.25
C ASP A 36 7.94 -8.42 -15.16
N GLU A 37 8.02 -7.52 -14.17
CA GLU A 37 8.99 -7.57 -13.07
C GLU A 37 8.47 -8.26 -11.79
N GLY A 38 7.23 -8.75 -11.80
CA GLY A 38 6.57 -9.28 -10.60
C GLY A 38 5.15 -8.77 -10.45
N TRP A 39 4.77 -8.34 -9.24
CA TRP A 39 3.44 -7.81 -8.93
C TRP A 39 3.51 -6.36 -8.49
N LEU A 40 2.49 -5.60 -8.87
CA LEU A 40 2.29 -4.23 -8.43
C LEU A 40 0.97 -4.12 -7.69
N GLY A 41 1.03 -3.65 -6.45
CA GLY A 41 -0.12 -3.31 -5.63
C GLY A 41 -0.25 -1.81 -5.43
N GLU A 42 -1.47 -1.34 -5.26
CA GLU A 42 -1.77 -0.01 -4.76
C GLU A 42 -2.64 -0.12 -3.51
N PHE A 43 -2.29 0.61 -2.46
CA PHE A 43 -3.08 0.65 -1.22
C PHE A 43 -3.21 2.07 -0.70
N GLU A 44 -4.32 2.36 -0.02
CA GLU A 44 -4.52 3.61 0.69
C GLU A 44 -4.51 3.43 2.20
N MET A 45 -4.07 4.48 2.88
CA MET A 45 -4.15 4.61 4.32
C MET A 45 -4.34 6.07 4.73
N TYR A 46 -4.90 6.26 5.92
CA TYR A 46 -5.08 7.57 6.53
C TYR A 46 -3.97 7.79 7.56
N GLU A 47 -3.11 8.76 7.28
CA GLU A 47 -1.97 9.10 8.13
C GLU A 47 -2.16 10.49 8.74
N ASP A 48 -1.59 10.72 9.92
CA ASP A 48 -1.66 12.06 10.53
C ASP A 48 -1.00 13.09 9.62
N SER A 49 -1.67 14.22 9.42
CA SER A 49 -1.17 15.23 8.48
C SER A 49 0.14 15.82 8.97
N ALA A 50 1.20 15.57 8.20
CA ALA A 50 2.55 16.09 8.49
C ALA A 50 2.57 17.62 8.47
N PHE A 51 1.76 18.23 7.59
CA PHE A 51 1.63 19.69 7.49
C PHE A 51 1.02 20.30 8.76
N ILE A 52 -0.13 19.78 9.20
CA ILE A 52 -0.80 20.25 10.42
C ILE A 52 0.08 20.04 11.65
N LYS A 53 0.78 18.91 11.72
CA LYS A 53 1.76 18.62 12.78
C LYS A 53 2.91 19.62 12.79
N ALA A 54 3.45 19.98 11.62
CA ALA A 54 4.52 20.97 11.51
C ALA A 54 4.09 22.38 11.97
N LEU A 55 2.81 22.72 11.81
CA LEU A 55 2.23 23.99 12.30
C LEU A 55 1.90 23.99 13.80
N GLY A 56 2.06 22.85 14.49
CA GLY A 56 1.74 22.75 15.91
C GLY A 56 0.24 22.87 16.23
N LEU A 57 -0.63 22.67 15.24
CA LEU A 57 -2.07 22.79 15.42
C LEU A 57 -2.62 21.53 16.11
N PRO A 58 -3.50 21.66 17.13
CA PRO A 58 -4.06 20.53 17.88
C PRO A 58 -5.17 19.78 17.11
N ALA A 59 -5.10 19.72 15.78
CA ALA A 59 -6.13 19.15 14.94
C ALA A 59 -5.81 17.69 14.55
N LYS A 60 -6.81 16.81 14.63
CA LYS A 60 -6.72 15.40 14.20
C LYS A 60 -7.03 15.25 12.71
N VAL A 61 -6.36 16.03 11.87
CA VAL A 61 -6.50 15.93 10.41
C VAL A 61 -5.65 14.78 9.93
N LYS A 62 -6.25 13.88 9.14
CA LYS A 62 -5.54 12.80 8.48
C LYS A 62 -5.54 13.01 6.97
N ASP A 63 -4.38 12.79 6.37
CA ASP A 63 -4.21 12.78 4.92
C ASP A 63 -4.46 11.37 4.39
N ARG A 64 -5.25 11.26 3.32
CA ARG A 64 -5.43 10.00 2.60
C ARG A 64 -4.30 9.86 1.60
N ASN A 65 -3.38 8.96 1.90
CA ASN A 65 -2.23 8.68 1.05
C ASN A 65 -2.44 7.38 0.29
N VAL A 66 -1.98 7.35 -0.97
CA VAL A 66 -1.95 6.16 -1.81
C VAL A 66 -0.50 5.77 -2.01
N TYR A 67 -0.21 4.50 -1.79
CA TYR A 67 1.12 3.92 -1.95
C TYR A 67 1.11 2.89 -3.06
N GLU A 68 2.20 2.85 -3.81
CA GLU A 68 2.53 1.77 -4.72
C GLU A 68 3.47 0.79 -4.02
N ILE A 69 3.20 -0.51 -4.10
CA ILE A 69 4.03 -1.57 -3.54
C ILE A 69 4.40 -2.59 -4.62
N LYS A 70 5.69 -2.94 -4.69
CA LYS A 70 6.24 -3.89 -5.65
C LYS A 70 6.60 -5.19 -4.96
N LEU A 71 6.26 -6.30 -5.60
CA LEU A 71 6.62 -7.64 -5.15
C LEU A 71 7.29 -8.41 -6.28
N THR A 72 8.19 -9.33 -5.94
CA THR A 72 8.75 -10.32 -6.86
C THR A 72 7.69 -11.34 -7.30
N ASP A 73 8.05 -12.25 -8.21
CA ASP A 73 7.17 -13.36 -8.61
C ASP A 73 6.93 -14.39 -7.50
N GLU A 74 7.82 -14.42 -6.52
CA GLU A 74 7.77 -15.20 -5.29
C GLU A 74 6.99 -14.48 -4.18
N PHE A 75 6.38 -13.32 -4.49
CA PHE A 75 5.59 -12.50 -3.56
C PHE A 75 6.39 -11.88 -2.40
N GLU A 76 7.70 -11.65 -2.60
CA GLU A 76 8.53 -10.91 -1.66
C GLU A 76 8.42 -9.42 -1.93
N VAL A 77 8.25 -8.60 -0.88
CA VAL A 77 8.14 -7.14 -1.03
C VAL A 77 9.51 -6.54 -1.36
N VAL A 78 9.60 -5.87 -2.51
CA VAL A 78 10.81 -5.21 -2.99
C VAL A 78 10.87 -3.76 -2.52
N SER A 79 9.76 -3.04 -2.61
CA SER A 79 9.69 -1.62 -2.28
C SER A 79 8.25 -1.17 -2.10
N TYR A 80 8.03 -0.12 -1.32
CA TYR A 80 6.79 0.67 -1.36
C TYR A 80 7.12 2.16 -1.37
N VAL A 81 6.36 2.94 -2.13
CA VAL A 81 6.58 4.39 -2.29
C VAL A 81 5.24 5.14 -2.29
N LEU A 82 5.24 6.34 -1.72
CA LEU A 82 4.08 7.23 -1.80
C LEU A 82 3.83 7.58 -3.27
N LYS A 83 2.66 7.21 -3.78
CA LYS A 83 2.24 7.57 -5.12
C LYS A 83 1.81 9.03 -5.10
N LYS A 84 2.69 9.92 -5.57
CA LYS A 84 2.33 11.32 -5.77
C LYS A 84 1.16 11.39 -6.73
N VAL A 85 -0.01 11.75 -6.24
CA VAL A 85 -1.10 12.20 -7.10
C VAL A 85 -0.61 13.55 -7.63
N ASN A 86 -0.38 13.66 -8.94
CA ASN A 86 -0.14 14.97 -9.53
C ASN A 86 -1.36 15.82 -9.17
N ALA A 87 -1.18 16.78 -8.27
CA ALA A 87 -2.07 17.92 -8.21
C ALA A 87 -1.87 18.60 -9.55
N GLU A 88 -2.81 18.44 -10.47
CA GLU A 88 -2.91 19.34 -11.60
C GLU A 88 -3.08 20.74 -11.00
N GLU A 89 -2.06 21.58 -11.17
CA GLU A 89 -2.10 23.02 -10.90
C GLU A 89 -3.00 23.73 -11.92
#